data_AF-A0A1F7H1C1-F1
#
_entry.id   AF-A0A1F7H1C1-F1
#
_cell.length_a   1.000
_cell.length_b   1.000
_cell.length_c   1.000
_cell.angle_alpha   90.00
_cell.angle_beta   90.00
_cell.angle_gamma   90.00
#
_symmetry.space_group_name_H-M   'P 1'
#
loop_
_entity.id
_entity.type
_entity.pdbx_description
1 polymer ?
#
loop_
_entity_poly.entity_id
_entity_poly.type
_entity_poly.pdbx_seq_one_letter_code
_entity_poly.pdbx_strand_id
1 'polypeptide(L)'
;MNTTVINIRTDAKLKSSAQKVAENLGLSLSALINGFLKHLIKTKKITFSVKEEPSDYLIKSIKEAEEDWKKGNYYSFKNPKDALKFLDKINKKK
;
A
#
# COMPACT_ATOMS: atom_id res chain seq x y z
N MET A 1 28.56 -14.63 -18.36
CA MET A 1 27.79 -14.06 -17.22
C MET A 1 28.56 -14.33 -15.95
N ASN A 2 28.98 -13.30 -15.22
CA ASN A 2 29.60 -13.48 -13.91
C ASN A 2 28.47 -13.65 -12.89
N THR A 3 28.33 -14.85 -12.33
CA THR A 3 27.30 -15.15 -11.32
C THR A 3 27.96 -15.34 -9.98
N THR A 4 27.34 -14.82 -8.93
CA THR A 4 27.84 -14.92 -7.56
C THR A 4 26.75 -15.49 -6.68
N VAL A 5 27.15 -16.34 -5.74
CA VAL A 5 26.22 -17.02 -4.82
C VAL A 5 25.97 -16.14 -3.61
N ILE A 6 24.70 -15.97 -3.25
CA ILE A 6 24.27 -15.32 -2.00
C ILE A 6 23.76 -16.40 -1.05
N ASN A 7 24.43 -16.57 0.09
CA ASN A 7 24.01 -17.50 1.14
C ASN A 7 23.21 -16.75 2.21
N ILE A 8 21.95 -17.13 2.42
CA ILE A 8 21.04 -16.51 3.38
C ILE A 8 20.61 -17.55 4.41
N ARG A 9 20.89 -17.29 5.69
CA ARG A 9 20.37 -18.10 6.81
C ARG A 9 18.94 -17.65 7.11
N THR A 10 18.00 -18.59 7.12
CA THR A 10 16.59 -18.32 7.38
C THR A 10 15.92 -19.55 7.97
N ASP A 11 14.73 -19.40 8.51
CA ASP A 11 13.92 -20.49 9.03
C ASP A 11 13.39 -21.39 7.90
N ALA A 12 13.30 -22.71 8.15
CA ALA A 12 12.85 -23.68 7.16
C ALA A 12 11.39 -23.49 6.76
N LYS A 13 10.50 -23.14 7.70
CA LYS A 13 9.09 -22.86 7.43
C LYS A 13 8.94 -21.58 6.64
N LEU A 14 9.73 -20.54 6.96
CA LEU A 14 9.75 -19.29 6.20
C LEU A 14 10.18 -19.53 4.75
N LYS A 15 11.27 -20.29 4.52
CA LYS A 15 11.73 -20.65 3.17
C LYS A 15 10.65 -21.39 2.38
N SER A 16 10.04 -22.42 2.97
CA SER A 16 9.00 -23.21 2.29
C SER A 16 7.78 -22.35 1.95
N SER A 17 7.37 -21.46 2.85
CA SER A 17 6.24 -20.55 2.63
C SER A 17 6.52 -19.55 1.51
N ALA A 18 7.70 -18.92 1.53
CA ALA A 18 8.12 -17.99 0.48
C ALA A 18 8.23 -18.68 -0.89
N GLN A 19 8.69 -19.92 -0.93
CA GLN A 19 8.78 -20.69 -2.17
C GLN A 19 7.39 -20.97 -2.76
N LYS A 20 6.41 -21.40 -1.94
CA LYS A 20 5.02 -21.59 -2.39
C LYS A 20 4.42 -20.30 -2.97
N VAL A 21 4.67 -19.17 -2.32
CA VAL A 21 4.19 -17.86 -2.82
C VAL A 21 4.82 -17.54 -4.18
N ALA A 22 6.13 -17.76 -4.35
CA ALA A 22 6.80 -17.54 -5.63
C ALA A 22 6.24 -18.45 -6.72
N GLU A 23 6.03 -19.74 -6.43
CA GLU A 23 5.46 -20.72 -7.36
C GLU A 23 4.04 -20.35 -7.79
N ASN A 24 3.20 -19.89 -6.86
CA ASN A 24 1.85 -19.39 -7.17
C ASN A 24 1.87 -18.17 -8.10
N LEU A 25 2.96 -17.39 -8.08
CA LEU A 25 3.18 -16.26 -8.99
C LEU A 25 3.87 -16.67 -10.31
N GLY A 26 4.13 -17.96 -10.52
CA GLY A 26 4.82 -18.48 -11.70
C GLY A 26 6.33 -18.18 -11.72
N LEU A 27 6.93 -17.93 -10.56
CA LEU A 27 8.34 -17.52 -10.43
C LEU A 27 9.09 -18.48 -9.50
N SER A 28 10.40 -18.62 -9.73
CA SER A 28 11.28 -19.23 -8.72
C SER A 28 11.58 -18.24 -7.60
N LEU A 29 11.83 -18.74 -6.39
CA LEU A 29 12.23 -17.89 -5.26
C LEU A 29 13.49 -17.07 -5.59
N SER A 30 14.45 -17.64 -6.33
CA SER A 30 15.65 -16.94 -6.79
C SER A 30 15.34 -15.81 -7.77
N ALA A 31 14.39 -16.02 -8.70
CA ALA A 31 13.96 -14.96 -9.61
C ALA A 31 13.30 -13.80 -8.86
N LEU A 32 12.47 -14.12 -7.86
CA LEU A 32 11.82 -13.12 -7.00
C LEU A 32 12.83 -12.31 -6.18
N ILE A 33 13.82 -12.97 -5.56
CA ILE A 33 14.90 -12.29 -4.83
C ILE A 33 15.71 -11.37 -5.74
N ASN A 34 16.09 -11.85 -6.94
CA ASN A 34 16.81 -11.02 -7.91
C ASN A 34 15.97 -9.82 -8.39
N GLY A 35 14.67 -10.01 -8.59
CA GLY A 35 13.73 -8.92 -8.90
C GLY A 35 13.67 -7.88 -7.78
N PHE A 36 13.56 -8.34 -6.53
CA PHE A 36 13.57 -7.46 -5.36
C PHE A 36 14.88 -6.66 -5.25
N LEU A 37 16.05 -7.29 -5.42
CA LEU A 37 17.34 -6.60 -5.38
C LEU A 37 17.44 -5.51 -6.47
N LYS A 38 16.99 -5.80 -7.70
CA LYS A 38 16.92 -4.80 -8.77
C LYS A 38 15.98 -3.64 -8.43
N HIS A 39 14.82 -3.96 -7.84
CA HIS A 39 13.85 -2.95 -7.41
C HIS A 39 14.44 -2.06 -6.31
N LEU A 40 15.11 -2.65 -5.32
CA LEU A 40 15.79 -1.95 -4.24
C LEU A 40 16.85 -0.99 -4.78
N ILE A 41 17.69 -1.44 -5.72
CA ILE A 41 18.73 -0.58 -6.35
C ILE A 41 18.07 0.60 -7.09
N LYS A 42 17.00 0.35 -7.84
CA LYS A 42 16.31 1.37 -8.63
C LYS A 42 15.59 2.41 -7.78
N THR A 43 14.88 1.97 -6.74
CA THR A 43 14.01 2.83 -5.95
C THR A 43 14.70 3.41 -4.71
N LYS A 44 15.76 2.76 -4.23
CA LYS A 44 16.44 3.06 -2.95
C LYS A 44 15.47 3.11 -1.77
N LYS A 45 14.40 2.32 -1.83
CA LYS A 45 13.34 2.25 -0.82
C LYS A 45 13.07 0.81 -0.45
N ILE A 46 12.72 0.60 0.82
CA ILE A 46 12.21 -0.65 1.34
C ILE A 46 10.82 -0.35 1.91
N THR A 47 9.82 -1.12 1.49
CA THR A 47 8.45 -0.99 1.99
C THR A 47 8.09 -2.26 2.75
N PHE A 48 7.74 -2.10 4.02
CA PHE A 48 7.08 -3.13 4.80
C PHE A 48 5.62 -2.69 4.94
N SER A 49 4.70 -3.33 4.22
CA SER A 49 3.27 -3.15 4.48
C SER A 49 2.78 -4.35 5.27
N VAL A 50 2.26 -4.12 6.46
CA VAL A 50 1.28 -5.04 7.04
C VAL A 50 0.00 -4.81 6.24
N LYS A 51 -0.74 -5.88 5.92
CA LYS A 51 -2.02 -5.74 5.21
C LYS A 51 -2.93 -4.86 6.09
N GLU A 52 -3.13 -3.61 5.69
CA GLU A 52 -4.01 -2.69 6.40
C GLU A 52 -5.45 -3.09 6.08
N GLU A 53 -6.11 -3.76 7.02
CA GLU A 53 -7.55 -3.90 6.97
C GLU A 53 -8.16 -2.57 7.45
N PRO A 54 -9.17 -2.02 6.75
CA PRO A 54 -9.82 -0.78 7.15
C PRO A 54 -10.28 -0.89 8.61
N SER A 55 -9.94 0.11 9.43
CA SER A 55 -10.45 0.15 10.80
C SER A 55 -11.97 0.30 10.81
N ASP A 56 -12.64 -0.13 11.87
CA ASP A 56 -14.08 0.06 12.03
C ASP A 56 -14.49 1.53 11.87
N TYR A 57 -13.62 2.45 12.33
CA TYR A 57 -13.79 3.88 12.12
C TYR A 57 -13.80 4.25 10.64
N LEU A 58 -12.82 3.78 9.86
CA LEU A 58 -12.74 4.06 8.43
C LEU A 58 -13.95 3.47 7.67
N ILE A 59 -14.36 2.24 8.01
CA ILE A 59 -15.55 1.60 7.43
C ILE A 59 -16.80 2.45 7.71
N LYS A 60 -16.97 2.92 8.96
CA LYS A 60 -18.10 3.76 9.35
C LYS A 60 -18.08 5.10 8.63
N SER A 61 -16.93 5.78 8.57
CA SER A 61 -16.80 7.07 7.87
C SER A 61 -17.09 6.96 6.37
N ILE A 62 -16.73 5.85 5.71
CA ILE A 62 -17.09 5.61 4.31
C ILE A 62 -18.60 5.47 4.16
N LYS A 63 -19.26 4.69 5.03
CA LYS A 63 -20.73 4.54 4.99
C LYS A 63 -21.46 5.87 5.21
N GLU A 64 -21.02 6.66 6.19
CA GLU A 64 -21.56 8.00 6.45
C GLU A 64 -21.41 8.91 5.21
N ALA A 65 -20.23 8.92 4.60
CA ALA A 65 -19.98 9.71 3.39
C ALA A 65 -20.86 9.27 2.19
N GLU A 66 -21.10 7.97 2.02
CA GLU A 66 -22.01 7.45 0.98
C GLU A 66 -23.47 7.88 1.21
N GLU A 67 -23.93 7.87 2.46
CA GLU A 67 -25.26 8.35 2.80
C GLU A 67 -25.41 9.85 2.57
N ASP A 68 -24.41 10.63 2.99
CA ASP A 68 -24.40 12.07 2.79
C ASP A 68 -24.38 12.44 1.30
N TRP A 69 -23.63 11.69 0.50
CA TRP A 69 -23.64 11.87 -0.95
C TRP A 69 -25.04 11.61 -1.55
N LYS A 70 -25.72 10.53 -1.16
CA LYS A 70 -27.09 10.21 -1.61
C LYS A 70 -28.11 11.27 -1.17
N LYS A 71 -27.93 11.85 0.00
CA LYS A 71 -28.79 12.91 0.55
C LYS A 71 -28.48 14.30 -0.03
N GLY A 72 -27.42 14.45 -0.83
CA GLY A 72 -26.95 15.74 -1.34
C GLY A 72 -26.21 16.58 -0.30
N ASN A 73 -25.85 15.99 0.84
CA ASN A 73 -25.14 16.63 1.95
C ASN A 73 -23.62 16.62 1.72
N TYR A 74 -23.16 17.21 0.62
CA TYR A 74 -21.74 17.28 0.30
C TYR A 74 -21.35 18.66 -0.22
N TYR A 75 -20.06 18.99 -0.07
CA TYR A 75 -19.48 20.18 -0.67
C TYR A 75 -18.80 19.82 -1.98
N SER A 76 -19.13 20.55 -3.04
CA SER A 76 -18.46 20.44 -4.34
C SER A 76 -17.89 21.79 -4.75
N PHE A 77 -16.73 21.76 -5.39
CA PHE A 77 -15.97 22.94 -5.75
C PHE A 77 -15.62 22.88 -7.23
N LYS A 78 -15.74 24.01 -7.93
CA LYS A 78 -15.42 24.11 -9.36
C LYS A 78 -13.92 24.09 -9.64
N ASN A 79 -13.09 24.40 -8.64
CA ASN A 79 -11.64 24.42 -8.76
C ASN A 79 -10.95 24.08 -7.42
N PRO A 80 -9.68 23.64 -7.45
CA PRO A 80 -8.94 23.27 -6.24
C PRO A 80 -8.72 24.41 -5.24
N LYS A 81 -8.62 25.68 -5.71
CA LYS A 81 -8.39 26.83 -4.82
C LYS A 81 -9.56 27.05 -3.87
N ASP A 82 -10.80 26.87 -4.36
CA ASP A 82 -12.00 27.03 -3.54
C ASP A 82 -12.15 25.88 -2.52
N ALA A 83 -11.76 24.66 -2.91
CA ALA A 83 -11.73 23.51 -1.99
C ALA A 83 -10.74 23.74 -0.84
N LEU A 84 -9.53 24.22 -1.13
CA LEU A 84 -8.52 24.53 -0.11
C LEU A 84 -8.99 25.64 0.84
N LYS A 85 -9.57 26.72 0.32
CA LYS A 85 -10.15 27.80 1.15
C LYS A 85 -11.25 27.29 2.09
N PHE A 86 -12.07 26.35 1.62
CA PHE A 86 -13.09 25.72 2.46
C PHE A 86 -12.45 24.89 3.58
N LEU A 87 -11.46 24.05 3.27
CA LEU A 87 -10.72 23.26 4.26
C LEU A 87 -10.05 24.14 5.32
N ASP A 88 -9.42 25.24 4.91
CA ASP A 88 -8.80 26.19 5.83
C ASP A 88 -9.83 26.85 6.77
N LYS A 89 -11.03 27.15 6.25
CA LYS A 89 -12.11 27.75 7.03
C LYS A 89 -12.68 26.79 8.07
N ILE A 90 -12.82 25.51 7.75
CA ILE A 90 -13.36 24.50 8.68
C ILE A 90 -12.33 24.06 9.71
N ASN A 91 -11.04 23.99 9.35
CA ASN A 91 -9.97 23.62 10.28
C ASN A 91 -9.69 24.72 11.32
N LYS A 92 -9.89 26.00 10.97
CA LYS A 92 -9.76 27.15 11.91
C LYS A 92 -10.95 27.31 12.87
N LYS A 93 -12.02 26.54 12.69
CA LYS A 93 -13.25 26.60 13.52
C LYS A 93 -13.33 25.48 14.58
N LYS A 94 -12.35 24.57 14.59
CA LYS A 94 -12.09 23.63 15.69
C LYS A 94 -11.03 24.22 16.60
#